data_AF-A0A1X1P738-F1
#
_entry.id   AF-A0A1X1P738-F1
#
_cell.length_a   1.000
_cell.length_b   1.000
_cell.length_c   1.000
_cell.angle_alpha   90.00
_cell.angle_beta   90.00
_cell.angle_gamma   90.00
#
_symmetry.space_group_name_H-M   'P 1'
#
loop_
_entity.id
_entity.type
_entity.pdbx_description
1 polymer ?
#
loop_
_entity_poly.entity_id
_entity_poly.type
_entity_poly.pdbx_seq_one_letter_code
_entity_poly.pdbx_strand_id
1 'polypeptide(L)' 'MTTPYERTKAVIETRELLKLLASCDDLASRSAVQAIAVRLLRHYPLDVDLGVSAAALPGLWAAPQHR' A
#
# COMPACT_ATOMS: atom_id res chain seq x y z
N MET A 1 20.72 -2.61 -3.13
CA MET A 1 19.70 -2.27 -2.11
C MET A 1 18.70 -1.32 -2.74
N THR A 2 17.42 -1.41 -2.40
CA THR A 2 16.40 -0.48 -2.90
C THR A 2 16.60 0.92 -2.32
N THR A 3 16.24 1.96 -3.08
CA THR A 3 16.26 3.37 -2.63
C THR A 3 15.03 3.69 -1.76
N PRO A 4 15.05 4.78 -0.97
CA PRO A 4 13.86 5.22 -0.22
C PRO A 4 12.64 5.46 -1.12
N TYR A 5 12.86 6.00 -2.32
CA TYR A 5 11.82 6.18 -3.34
C TYR A 5 11.25 4.85 -3.80
N GLU A 6 12.09 3.87 -4.15
CA GLU A 6 11.63 2.55 -4.60
C GLU A 6 10.83 1.82 -3.53
N ARG A 7 11.21 1.90 -2.25
CA ARG A 7 10.45 1.30 -1.15
C ARG A 7 9.09 1.98 -0.98
N THR A 8 9.07 3.31 -0.99
CA THR A 8 7.83 4.09 -0.87
C THR A 8 6.87 3.76 -2.01
N LYS A 9 7.40 3.72 -3.24
CA LYS A 9 6.65 3.35 -4.44
C LYS A 9 6.07 1.93 -4.33
N ALA A 10 6.88 0.95 -3.91
CA ALA A 10 6.43 -0.43 -3.75
C ALA A 10 5.27 -0.56 -2.75
N VAL A 11 5.32 0.18 -1.63
CA VAL A 11 4.24 0.22 -0.65
C VAL A 11 2.98 0.83 -1.26
N ILE A 12 3.09 1.98 -1.93
CA ILE A 12 1.93 2.64 -2.56
C ILE A 12 1.30 1.74 -3.63
N GLU A 13 2.09 1.20 -4.56
CA GLU A 13 1.59 0.35 -5.64
C GLU A 13 0.96 -0.95 -5.11
N THR A 14 1.54 -1.55 -4.06
CA THR A 14 0.93 -2.72 -3.42
C THR A 14 -0.40 -2.37 -2.76
N ARG A 15 -0.51 -1.20 -2.12
CA ARG A 15 -1.78 -0.75 -1.55
C ARG A 15 -2.86 -0.58 -2.62
N GLU A 16 -2.51 -0.01 -3.78
CA GLU A 16 -3.46 0.13 -4.90
C GLU A 16 -3.87 -1.23 -5.49
N LEU A 17 -2.93 -2.16 -5.63
CA LEU A 17 -3.25 -3.55 -6.00
C LEU A 17 -4.22 -4.19 -4.99
N LEU A 18 -3.98 -4.04 -3.70
CA LEU A 18 -4.85 -4.58 -2.66
C LEU A 18 -6.25 -3.96 -2.70
N LYS A 19 -6.38 -2.66 -3.00
CA LYS A 19 -7.69 -2.01 -3.21
C LYS A 19 -8.44 -2.63 -4.38
N LEU A 20 -7.76 -2.84 -5.52
CA LEU A 20 -8.35 -3.51 -6.69
C LEU A 20 -8.85 -4.92 -6.37
N LEU A 21 -8.04 -5.71 -5.66
CA LEU A 21 -8.39 -7.06 -5.23
C LEU A 21 -9.55 -7.06 -4.23
N ALA A 22 -9.59 -6.08 -3.31
CA ALA A 22 -10.66 -5.94 -2.34
C ALA A 22 -12.00 -5.51 -2.99
N SER A 23 -11.95 -4.75 -4.08
CA SER A 23 -13.14 -4.31 -4.84
C SER A 23 -13.64 -5.31 -5.88
N CYS A 24 -12.96 -6.45 -6.06
CA CYS A 24 -13.38 -7.46 -7.03
C CYS A 24 -14.66 -8.17 -6.55
N ASP A 25 -15.74 -8.01 -7.29
CA ASP A 25 -17.10 -8.45 -6.91
C ASP A 25 -17.53 -9.69 -7.70
N ASP A 26 -16.70 -10.74 -7.70
CA ASP A 26 -17.06 -12.00 -8.34
C ASP A 26 -18.04 -12.78 -7.45
N LEU A 27 -19.18 -13.16 -8.05
CA LEU A 27 -20.41 -13.66 -7.39
C LEU A 27 -20.24 -15.04 -6.74
N ALA A 28 -19.14 -15.74 -7.01
CA ALA A 28 -18.76 -16.98 -6.35
C ALA A 28 -18.16 -16.68 -4.96
N SER A 29 -18.99 -16.17 -4.04
CA SER A 29 -18.70 -16.05 -2.60
C SER A 29 -17.30 -15.50 -2.27
N ARG A 30 -17.08 -14.19 -2.40
CA ARG A 30 -15.90 -13.44 -1.89
C ARG A 30 -14.63 -14.28 -1.78
N SER A 31 -13.90 -14.43 -2.88
CA SER A 31 -12.69 -15.25 -2.95
C SER A 31 -11.77 -15.04 -1.73
N ALA A 32 -11.07 -16.10 -1.30
CA ALA A 32 -10.10 -16.01 -0.20
C ALA A 32 -9.09 -14.87 -0.42
N VAL A 33 -8.76 -14.57 -1.68
CA VAL A 33 -7.90 -13.45 -2.09
C VAL A 33 -8.51 -12.09 -1.71
N GLN A 34 -9.80 -11.86 -1.99
CA GLN A 34 -10.49 -10.62 -1.59
C GLN A 34 -10.50 -10.46 -0.07
N ALA A 35 -10.82 -11.52 0.67
CA ALA A 35 -10.84 -11.49 2.13
C ALA A 35 -9.46 -11.17 2.72
N ILE A 36 -8.38 -11.75 2.15
CA ILE A 36 -7.00 -11.44 2.52
C ILE A 36 -6.67 -9.99 2.17
N ALA A 37 -7.05 -9.50 0.99
CA ALA A 37 -6.78 -8.13 0.57
C ALA A 37 -7.45 -7.10 1.51
N VAL A 38 -8.73 -7.30 1.86
CA VAL A 38 -9.44 -6.49 2.85
C VAL A 38 -8.73 -6.51 4.20
N ARG A 39 -8.23 -7.67 4.64
CA ARG A 39 -7.51 -7.79 5.92
C ARG A 39 -6.17 -7.04 5.88
N LEU A 40 -5.40 -7.17 4.80
CA LEU A 40 -4.10 -6.51 4.66
C LEU A 40 -4.25 -4.99 4.55
N LEU A 41 -5.26 -4.49 3.83
CA LEU A 41 -5.52 -3.06 3.69
C LEU A 41 -5.71 -2.33 5.02
N ARG A 42 -6.30 -3.01 6.02
CA ARG A 42 -6.48 -2.43 7.37
C ARG A 42 -5.18 -2.08 8.08
N HIS A 43 -4.06 -2.64 7.63
CA HIS A 43 -2.74 -2.48 8.24
C HIS A 43 -1.73 -1.80 7.30
N TYR A 44 -2.14 -1.47 6.08
CA TYR A 44 -1.26 -0.81 5.11
C TYR A 44 -1.19 0.69 5.41
N PRO A 45 0.02 1.30 5.41
CA PRO A 45 0.16 2.73 5.73
C PRO A 45 -0.51 3.61 4.66
N LEU A 46 -1.09 4.72 5.11
CA LEU A 46 -1.60 5.78 4.25
C LEU A 46 -0.47 6.72 3.84
N ASP A 47 -0.73 7.60 2.87
CA ASP A 47 0.28 8.55 2.39
C ASP A 47 0.69 9.56 3.47
N VAL A 48 -0.22 9.89 4.39
CA VAL A 48 0.11 10.71 5.56
C VAL A 48 1.10 10.00 6.49
N ASP A 49 0.91 8.70 6.72
CA ASP A 49 1.80 7.90 7.58
C ASP A 49 3.19 7.78 6.96
N LEU A 50 3.25 7.56 5.64
CA LEU A 50 4.50 7.54 4.88
C LEU A 50 5.17 8.91 4.83
N GLY A 51 4.41 10.00 4.70
CA GLY A 51 4.93 11.37 4.72
C GLY A 51 5.58 11.74 6.05
N VAL A 52 4.90 11.44 7.16
CA VAL A 52 5.45 11.63 8.51
C VAL A 52 6.69 10.75 8.73
N SER A 53 6.62 9.49 8.30
CA SER A 53 7.75 8.56 8.42
C SER A 53 8.95 8.98 7.58
N ALA A 54 8.75 9.54 6.39
CA ALA A 54 9.82 10.06 5.54
C ALA A 54 10.47 11.32 6.13
N ALA A 55 9.70 12.19 6.78
CA ALA A 55 10.23 13.35 7.50
C ALA A 55 11.10 12.92 8.69
N ALA A 56 10.70 11.86 9.42
CA ALA A 56 11.45 11.33 10.55
C ALA A 56 12.67 10.47 10.13
N LEU A 57 12.56 9.71 9.04
CA LEU A 57 13.55 8.73 8.58
C LEU A 57 13.79 8.83 7.06
N PRO A 58 14.43 9.91 6.57
CA PRO A 58 14.59 10.18 5.14
C PRO A 58 15.50 9.18 4.41
N GLY A 59 16.35 8.43 5.14
CA GLY A 59 17.14 7.33 4.58
C GLY A 59 16.34 6.04 4.36
N LEU A 60 15.13 5.94 4.92
CA LEU A 60 14.27 4.76 4.82
C LEU A 60 13.12 4.98 3.83
N TRP A 61 12.43 6.11 3.95
CA TRP A 61 11.26 6.46 3.14
C TRP A 61 11.46 7.79 2.42
N ALA A 62 10.87 7.90 1.24
CA ALA A 62 10.69 9.17 0.56
C ALA A 62 9.26 9.66 0.78
N ALA A 63 9.02 10.96 0.64
CA ALA A 63 7.65 11.49 0.66
C ALA A 63 6.85 10.88 -0.51
N PRO A 64 5.59 10.45 -0.30
CA PRO A 64 4.72 9.99 -1.37
C PRO A 64 4.59 11.04 -2.48
N GLN A 65 4.70 10.61 -3.73
CA GLN A 65 4.49 11.44 -4.91
C GLN A 65 3.26 10.92 -5.65
N HIS A 66 2.18 11.70 -5.67
CA HIS A 66 1.05 11.44 -6.56
C HIS A 66 1.37 12.07 -7.90
N ARG A 67 1.52 11.24 -8.93
CA ARG A 67 1.74 11.69 -10.30
C ARG A 67 0.44 11.70 -11.06
#